data_AF-A0A4Q2YWQ2-F1
#
_entry.id   AF-A0A4Q2YWQ2-F1
#
_cell.length_a   1.000
_cell.length_b   1.000
_cell.length_c   1.000
_cell.angle_alpha   90.00
_cell.angle_beta   90.00
_cell.angle_gamma   90.00
#
_symmetry.space_group_name_H-M   'P 1'
#
loop_
_entity.id
_entity.type
_entity.pdbx_description
1 polymer ?
#
loop_
_entity_poly.entity_id
_entity_poly.type
_entity_poly.pdbx_seq_one_letter_code
_entity_poly.pdbx_strand_id
1 'polypeptide(L)'
;TITRGIISAVERSLSDTQRDLFQTDAAINPGNSGGPLVNLQGEIIGINSAIFTPDRDKPGFQGVGFSIPSNDVKDTLHSILERGRPVRGYLGVRMLEGGVVVAVGPDSPAEKAGLKENDVILSFDGKQIRDTTQLINLVQRTRVGQRVPMRIWRAGSEMTLDATITEAQTDTIQMPSIPQGKIRDTGEILTAIGLDVRDLTPQERLRGFSGVVAARVRPEGLAGNRIRPGDLIYGVNESAISNSMEFYQFLAASVAVQATTVHLLRSGQPMRANLPVLPRKEEVAQPEPSQPEPAPPDPEPER
;
A
#
# COMPACT_ATOMS: atom_id res chain seq x y z
N THR A 1 27.30 -33.55 3.99
CA THR A 1 28.26 -32.94 3.05
C THR A 1 28.31 -31.46 3.30
N ILE A 2 29.50 -30.84 3.26
CA ILE A 2 29.65 -29.38 3.35
C ILE A 2 29.83 -28.84 1.93
N THR A 3 29.11 -27.76 1.61
CA THR A 3 29.21 -27.04 0.33
C THR A 3 29.56 -25.59 0.62
N ARG A 4 30.16 -24.91 -0.37
CA ARG A 4 30.56 -23.50 -0.25
C ARG A 4 29.98 -22.70 -1.40
N GLY A 5 29.77 -21.41 -1.17
CA GLY A 5 29.26 -20.46 -2.13
C GLY A 5 29.31 -19.05 -1.58
N ILE A 6 28.62 -18.14 -2.23
CA ILE A 6 28.46 -16.73 -1.87
C ILE A 6 26.98 -16.41 -1.64
N ILE A 7 26.72 -15.27 -0.99
CA ILE A 7 25.38 -14.68 -1.00
C ILE A 7 25.20 -13.96 -2.34
N SER A 8 24.33 -14.49 -3.19
CA SER A 8 24.04 -13.95 -4.51
C SER A 8 23.04 -12.79 -4.46
N ALA A 9 22.14 -12.80 -3.48
CA ALA A 9 21.16 -11.74 -3.24
C ALA A 9 20.62 -11.81 -1.80
N VAL A 10 20.13 -10.68 -1.31
CA VAL A 10 19.38 -10.57 -0.05
C VAL A 10 17.94 -10.17 -0.34
N GLU A 11 17.05 -10.32 0.65
CA GLU A 11 15.66 -9.85 0.57
C GLU A 11 14.83 -10.50 -0.56
N ARG A 12 15.08 -11.78 -0.86
CA ARG A 12 14.35 -12.50 -1.90
C ARG A 12 13.01 -13.02 -1.39
N SER A 13 11.94 -12.70 -2.12
CA SER A 13 10.60 -13.24 -1.90
C SER A 13 10.23 -14.23 -3.00
N LEU A 14 9.83 -15.44 -2.60
CA LEU A 14 9.37 -16.51 -3.50
C LEU A 14 7.85 -16.65 -3.51
N SER A 15 7.21 -16.32 -2.39
CA SER A 15 5.77 -16.39 -2.20
C SER A 15 5.37 -15.48 -1.04
N ASP A 16 4.06 -15.40 -0.76
CA ASP A 16 3.56 -14.58 0.35
C ASP A 16 4.04 -15.05 1.74
N THR A 17 4.45 -16.32 1.84
CA THR A 17 4.89 -16.96 3.08
C THR A 17 6.40 -17.23 3.13
N GLN A 18 7.11 -17.06 2.00
CA GLN A 18 8.56 -17.26 1.87
C GLN A 18 9.20 -15.98 1.37
N ARG A 19 9.46 -15.06 2.31
CA ARG A 19 9.96 -13.70 2.05
C ARG A 19 11.31 -13.46 2.72
N ASP A 20 11.98 -12.40 2.28
CA ASP A 20 13.23 -11.89 2.85
C ASP A 20 14.38 -12.92 2.95
N LEU A 21 14.44 -13.87 2.02
CA LEU A 21 15.43 -14.95 2.03
C LEU A 21 16.78 -14.48 1.52
N PHE A 22 17.85 -15.10 2.03
CA PHE A 22 19.15 -15.09 1.38
C PHE A 22 19.16 -16.04 0.21
N GLN A 23 19.63 -15.56 -0.94
CA GLN A 23 19.94 -16.40 -2.10
C GLN A 23 21.42 -16.76 -2.08
N THR A 24 21.74 -18.02 -2.31
CA THR A 24 23.12 -18.50 -2.40
C THR A 24 23.31 -19.50 -3.53
N ASP A 25 24.51 -19.54 -4.09
CA ASP A 25 24.97 -20.56 -5.04
C ASP A 25 25.68 -21.74 -4.33
N ALA A 26 25.75 -21.72 -2.99
CA ALA A 26 26.14 -22.89 -2.23
C ALA A 26 25.13 -24.02 -2.49
N ALA A 27 25.63 -25.20 -2.85
CA ALA A 27 24.75 -26.31 -3.21
C ALA A 27 23.90 -26.77 -2.01
N ILE A 28 22.58 -26.62 -2.16
CA ILE A 28 21.56 -27.10 -1.23
C ILE A 28 20.80 -28.23 -1.95
N ASN A 29 20.79 -29.43 -1.40
CA ASN A 29 20.07 -30.57 -1.94
C ASN A 29 19.07 -31.10 -0.91
N PRO A 30 18.06 -31.90 -1.32
CA PRO A 30 17.19 -32.59 -0.39
C PRO A 30 17.99 -33.29 0.73
N GLY A 31 17.60 -33.05 1.98
CA GLY A 31 18.31 -33.52 3.17
C GLY A 31 19.17 -32.45 3.87
N ASN A 32 19.51 -31.34 3.22
CA ASN A 32 20.19 -30.21 3.85
C ASN A 32 19.22 -29.14 4.41
N SER A 33 17.92 -29.23 4.08
CA SER A 33 16.88 -28.34 4.61
C SER A 33 16.83 -28.41 6.15
N GLY A 34 16.78 -27.25 6.80
CA GLY A 34 16.91 -27.12 8.25
C GLY A 34 18.35 -27.02 8.75
N GLY A 35 19.34 -27.31 7.92
CA GLY A 35 20.77 -27.15 8.25
C GLY A 35 21.23 -25.68 8.20
N PRO A 36 22.36 -25.35 8.86
CA PRO A 36 22.84 -23.98 8.93
C PRO A 36 23.54 -23.54 7.64
N LEU A 37 23.39 -22.26 7.33
CA LEU A 37 24.27 -21.50 6.46
C LEU A 37 25.19 -20.67 7.35
N VAL A 38 26.51 -20.84 7.20
CA VAL A 38 27.52 -20.20 8.05
C VAL A 38 28.46 -19.30 7.25
N ASN A 39 28.94 -18.21 7.88
CA ASN A 39 30.01 -17.39 7.31
C ASN A 39 31.40 -18.00 7.56
N LEU A 40 32.46 -17.32 7.10
CA LEU A 40 33.85 -17.79 7.25
C LEU A 40 34.33 -17.83 8.71
N GLN A 41 33.63 -17.17 9.62
CA GLN A 41 33.89 -17.17 11.05
C GLN A 41 33.15 -18.31 11.77
N GLY A 42 32.33 -19.10 11.06
CA GLY A 42 31.52 -20.17 11.63
C GLY A 42 30.24 -19.68 12.31
N GLU A 43 29.86 -18.42 12.13
CA GLU A 43 28.62 -17.85 12.66
C GLU A 43 27.44 -18.24 11.76
N ILE A 44 26.30 -18.62 12.36
CA ILE A 44 25.09 -18.95 11.61
C ILE A 44 24.45 -17.66 11.09
N ILE A 45 24.44 -17.51 9.77
CA ILE A 45 23.80 -16.38 9.09
C ILE A 45 22.41 -16.73 8.57
N GLY A 46 22.09 -18.01 8.39
CA GLY A 46 20.74 -18.43 8.01
C GLY A 46 20.50 -19.93 8.15
N ILE A 47 19.27 -20.35 7.86
CA ILE A 47 18.84 -21.76 7.85
C ILE A 47 18.34 -22.11 6.45
N ASN A 48 18.93 -23.15 5.86
CA ASN A 48 18.60 -23.61 4.51
C ASN A 48 17.14 -24.06 4.47
N SER A 49 16.36 -23.52 3.53
CA SER A 49 14.92 -23.77 3.47
C SER A 49 14.50 -24.39 2.14
N ALA A 50 14.90 -23.79 1.01
CA ALA A 50 14.40 -24.15 -0.30
C ALA A 50 15.47 -24.04 -1.39
N ILE A 51 15.14 -24.56 -2.58
CA ILE A 51 15.90 -24.36 -3.81
C ILE A 51 14.96 -23.85 -4.90
N PHE A 52 15.52 -23.14 -5.88
CA PHE A 52 14.80 -22.93 -7.13
C PHE A 52 15.00 -24.14 -8.04
N THR A 53 13.89 -24.76 -8.48
CA THR A 53 13.92 -25.84 -9.48
C THR A 53 12.77 -25.62 -10.48
N PRO A 54 13.05 -25.51 -11.79
CA PRO A 54 12.01 -25.47 -12.82
C PRO A 54 11.27 -26.81 -12.96
N ASP A 55 11.98 -27.93 -12.75
CA ASP A 55 11.42 -29.27 -12.79
C ASP A 55 10.83 -29.65 -11.42
N ARG A 56 9.51 -29.82 -11.37
CA ARG A 56 8.76 -30.17 -10.16
C ARG A 56 8.73 -31.67 -9.87
N ASP A 57 8.97 -32.51 -10.88
CA ASP A 57 8.93 -33.97 -10.74
C ASP A 57 10.28 -34.51 -10.27
N LYS A 58 11.37 -33.81 -10.58
CA LYS A 58 12.73 -34.12 -10.09
C LYS A 58 13.42 -32.86 -9.56
N PRO A 59 13.07 -32.41 -8.35
CA PRO A 59 13.66 -31.23 -7.75
C PRO A 59 15.17 -31.43 -7.54
N GLY A 60 15.98 -30.56 -8.14
CA GLY A 60 17.43 -30.63 -8.08
C GLY A 60 18.05 -29.25 -7.93
N PHE A 61 19.20 -29.17 -7.27
CA PHE A 61 19.94 -27.92 -7.18
C PHE A 61 20.43 -27.47 -8.56
N GLN A 62 20.09 -26.24 -8.93
CA GLN A 62 20.49 -25.65 -10.22
C GLN A 62 21.22 -24.31 -10.04
N GLY A 63 22.02 -24.20 -8.97
CA GLY A 63 22.81 -22.99 -8.70
C GLY A 63 22.09 -21.93 -7.85
N VAL A 64 20.86 -22.19 -7.40
CA VAL A 64 20.07 -21.23 -6.62
C VAL A 64 19.41 -21.93 -5.43
N GLY A 65 19.94 -21.63 -4.24
CA GLY A 65 19.42 -22.04 -2.95
C GLY A 65 18.93 -20.84 -2.13
N PHE A 66 18.01 -21.11 -1.20
CA PHE A 66 17.43 -20.09 -0.32
C PHE A 66 17.54 -20.46 1.14
N SER A 67 17.91 -19.46 1.96
CA SER A 67 18.02 -19.57 3.41
C SER A 67 17.23 -18.48 4.11
N ILE A 68 16.59 -18.84 5.21
CA ILE A 68 15.91 -17.89 6.11
C ILE A 68 17.01 -17.19 6.95
N PRO A 69 17.04 -15.85 7.03
CA PRO A 69 18.02 -15.13 7.85
C PRO A 69 18.00 -15.56 9.32
N SER A 70 19.17 -15.65 9.96
CA SER A 70 19.27 -16.16 11.33
C SER A 70 18.55 -15.28 12.36
N ASN A 71 18.41 -13.97 12.11
CA ASN A 71 17.61 -13.08 12.95
C ASN A 71 16.13 -13.48 12.99
N ASP A 72 15.55 -13.80 11.83
CA ASP A 72 14.14 -14.20 11.73
C ASP A 72 13.90 -15.55 12.41
N VAL A 73 14.86 -16.47 12.28
CA VAL A 73 14.84 -17.76 12.98
C VAL A 73 14.95 -17.56 14.49
N LYS A 74 15.81 -16.65 14.95
CA LYS A 74 15.99 -16.35 16.37
C LYS A 74 14.70 -15.81 16.99
N ASP A 75 14.04 -14.85 16.35
CA ASP A 75 12.77 -14.28 16.84
C ASP A 75 11.67 -15.34 16.90
N THR A 76 11.58 -16.18 15.85
CA THR A 76 10.63 -17.29 15.82
C THR A 76 10.92 -18.31 16.92
N LEU A 77 12.19 -18.68 17.12
CA LEU A 77 12.60 -19.62 18.17
C LEU A 77 12.21 -19.11 19.56
N HIS A 78 12.46 -17.84 19.86
CA HIS A 78 12.06 -17.23 21.13
C HIS A 78 10.54 -17.33 21.33
N SER A 79 9.74 -17.02 20.31
CA SER A 79 8.28 -17.13 20.41
C SER A 79 7.80 -18.55 20.68
N ILE A 80 8.42 -19.56 20.04
CA ILE A 80 8.10 -20.98 20.27
C ILE A 80 8.49 -21.41 21.68
N LEU A 81 9.68 -21.03 22.16
CA LEU A 81 10.13 -21.39 23.50
C LEU A 81 9.25 -20.78 24.61
N GLU A 82 8.79 -19.55 24.41
CA GLU A 82 7.97 -18.84 25.40
C GLU A 82 6.49 -19.22 25.35
N ARG A 83 5.93 -19.46 24.16
CA ARG A 83 4.48 -19.58 23.94
C ARG A 83 4.04 -20.89 23.30
N GLY A 84 4.98 -21.78 22.99
CA GLY A 84 4.72 -23.07 22.34
C GLY A 84 4.39 -22.99 20.85
N ARG A 85 4.39 -21.78 20.25
CA ARG A 85 4.08 -21.57 18.82
C ARG A 85 4.69 -20.27 18.29
N PRO A 86 4.86 -20.13 16.95
CA PRO A 86 5.20 -18.86 16.33
C PRO A 86 4.18 -17.77 16.66
N VAL A 87 4.66 -16.55 16.87
CA VAL A 87 3.80 -15.37 17.07
C VAL A 87 4.15 -14.32 16.04
N ARG A 88 3.12 -13.77 15.37
CA ARG A 88 3.26 -12.71 14.38
C ARG A 88 2.40 -11.52 14.76
N GLY A 89 2.92 -10.32 14.47
CA GLY A 89 2.15 -9.10 14.61
C GLY A 89 0.98 -9.03 13.63
N TYR A 90 -0.08 -8.38 14.05
CA TYR A 90 -1.30 -8.13 13.31
C TYR A 90 -1.68 -6.66 13.41
N LEU A 91 -2.06 -6.06 12.27
CA LEU A 91 -2.56 -4.68 12.19
C LEU A 91 -4.05 -4.65 11.78
N GLY A 92 -4.49 -5.60 10.94
CA GLY A 92 -5.88 -5.71 10.48
C GLY A 92 -6.29 -4.67 9.44
N VAL A 93 -5.44 -4.45 8.44
CA VAL A 93 -5.70 -3.52 7.33
C VAL A 93 -5.58 -4.25 5.99
N ARG A 94 -6.38 -3.85 5.01
CA ARG A 94 -6.24 -4.24 3.61
C ARG A 94 -6.02 -3.00 2.75
N MET A 95 -5.07 -3.10 1.82
CA MET A 95 -4.61 -1.97 1.02
C MET A 95 -4.39 -2.36 -0.43
N LEU A 96 -4.49 -1.37 -1.32
CA LEU A 96 -4.05 -1.46 -2.70
C LEU A 96 -2.55 -1.15 -2.81
N GLU A 97 -1.99 -1.45 -3.98
CA GLU A 97 -0.67 -0.94 -4.34
C GLU A 97 -0.60 0.57 -4.12
N GLY A 98 0.54 1.03 -3.60
CA GLY A 98 0.70 2.43 -3.28
C GLY A 98 0.14 2.88 -1.94
N GLY A 99 -0.30 1.97 -1.07
CA GLY A 99 -0.55 2.33 0.32
C GLY A 99 -1.97 2.81 0.62
N VAL A 100 -2.92 2.74 -0.33
CA VAL A 100 -4.30 3.18 -0.11
C VAL A 100 -5.09 2.12 0.66
N VAL A 101 -5.69 2.51 1.79
CA VAL A 101 -6.51 1.66 2.65
C VAL A 101 -7.88 1.45 2.03
N VAL A 102 -8.23 0.19 1.78
CA VAL A 102 -9.53 -0.21 1.20
C VAL A 102 -10.44 -0.94 2.18
N ALA A 103 -9.89 -1.45 3.27
CA ALA A 103 -10.68 -1.99 4.37
C ALA A 103 -9.87 -1.99 5.66
N VAL A 104 -10.55 -1.74 6.77
CA VAL A 104 -10.02 -1.86 8.12
C VAL A 104 -10.84 -2.93 8.85
N GLY A 105 -10.16 -3.87 9.50
CA GLY A 105 -10.82 -4.96 10.21
C GLY A 105 -11.48 -4.47 11.51
N PRO A 106 -12.68 -4.98 11.85
CA PRO A 106 -13.30 -4.66 13.13
C PRO A 106 -12.45 -5.16 14.30
N ASP A 107 -12.44 -4.41 15.40
CA ASP A 107 -11.66 -4.65 16.61
C ASP A 107 -10.14 -4.75 16.41
N SER A 108 -9.66 -4.39 15.21
CA SER A 108 -8.25 -4.49 14.85
C SER A 108 -7.41 -3.38 15.48
N PRO A 109 -6.08 -3.56 15.57
CA PRO A 109 -5.16 -2.49 15.92
C PRO A 109 -5.28 -1.25 15.03
N ALA A 110 -5.51 -1.44 13.73
CA ALA A 110 -5.70 -0.34 12.79
C ALA A 110 -6.96 0.48 13.12
N GLU A 111 -8.08 -0.19 13.39
CA GLU A 111 -9.34 0.49 13.76
C GLU A 111 -9.19 1.24 15.09
N LYS A 112 -8.59 0.59 16.10
CA LYS A 112 -8.33 1.19 17.42
C LYS A 112 -7.36 2.37 17.35
N ALA A 113 -6.41 2.35 16.42
CA ALA A 113 -5.53 3.49 16.11
C ALA A 113 -6.28 4.63 15.38
N GLY A 114 -7.50 4.37 14.92
CA GLY A 114 -8.33 5.33 14.20
C GLY A 114 -8.07 5.39 12.71
N LEU A 115 -7.44 4.36 12.10
CA LEU A 115 -7.25 4.24 10.65
C LEU A 115 -8.62 4.05 9.96
N LYS A 116 -8.78 4.62 8.77
CA LYS A 116 -10.03 4.63 8.00
C LYS A 116 -9.79 4.25 6.54
N GLU A 117 -10.86 3.87 5.86
CA GLU A 117 -10.85 3.73 4.40
C GLU A 117 -10.46 5.05 3.72
N ASN A 118 -9.76 4.94 2.59
CA ASN A 118 -9.18 6.04 1.81
C ASN A 118 -8.01 6.78 2.47
N ASP A 119 -7.55 6.35 3.65
CA ASP A 119 -6.24 6.78 4.12
C ASP A 119 -5.15 6.25 3.19
N VAL A 120 -4.05 6.99 3.05
CA VAL A 120 -2.81 6.48 2.44
C VAL A 120 -1.77 6.31 3.53
N ILE A 121 -1.29 5.09 3.76
CA ILE A 121 -0.22 4.84 4.72
C ILE A 121 1.11 5.21 4.07
N LEU A 122 1.76 6.26 4.59
CA LEU A 122 3.02 6.80 4.06
C LEU A 122 4.24 6.13 4.69
N SER A 123 4.16 5.83 5.99
CA SER A 123 5.24 5.15 6.71
C SER A 123 4.72 4.40 7.94
N PHE A 124 5.41 3.32 8.30
CA PHE A 124 5.17 2.54 9.50
C PHE A 124 6.50 2.36 10.23
N ASP A 125 6.55 2.70 11.52
CA ASP A 125 7.77 2.68 12.34
C ASP A 125 8.93 3.49 11.72
N GLY A 126 8.61 4.67 11.17
CA GLY A 126 9.56 5.53 10.46
C GLY A 126 10.03 5.01 9.10
N LYS A 127 9.63 3.80 8.67
CA LYS A 127 9.96 3.23 7.36
C LYS A 127 8.89 3.58 6.35
N GLN A 128 9.29 4.17 5.22
CA GLN A 128 8.37 4.50 4.12
C GLN A 128 7.70 3.24 3.58
N ILE A 129 6.38 3.28 3.39
CA ILE A 129 5.59 2.20 2.80
C ILE A 129 5.33 2.53 1.34
N ARG A 130 5.68 1.60 0.44
CA ARG A 130 5.44 1.73 -1.00
C ARG A 130 4.41 0.73 -1.52
N ASP A 131 4.32 -0.41 -0.85
CA ASP A 131 3.43 -1.50 -1.24
C ASP A 131 2.94 -2.28 -0.03
N THR A 132 1.92 -3.11 -0.27
CA THR A 132 1.27 -3.93 0.75
C THR A 132 2.21 -4.98 1.35
N THR A 133 3.14 -5.53 0.55
CA THR A 133 4.10 -6.54 1.03
C THR A 133 5.01 -5.96 2.09
N GLN A 134 5.53 -4.76 1.86
CA GLN A 134 6.42 -4.08 2.78
C GLN A 134 5.75 -3.83 4.13
N LEU A 135 4.51 -3.36 4.14
CA LEU A 135 3.77 -3.16 5.38
C LEU A 135 3.51 -4.48 6.11
N ILE A 136 3.08 -5.52 5.39
CA ILE A 136 2.85 -6.86 5.98
C ILE A 136 4.11 -7.35 6.69
N ASN A 137 5.28 -7.26 6.04
CA ASN A 137 6.55 -7.71 6.61
C ASN A 137 6.91 -6.93 7.87
N LEU A 138 6.74 -5.60 7.86
CA LEU A 138 7.03 -4.75 9.02
C LEU A 138 6.11 -5.06 10.20
N VAL A 139 4.81 -5.20 9.93
CA VAL A 139 3.83 -5.55 10.96
C VAL A 139 4.14 -6.92 11.57
N GLN A 140 4.45 -7.93 10.75
CA GLN A 140 4.73 -9.28 11.25
C GLN A 140 5.99 -9.38 12.11
N ARG A 141 7.01 -8.57 11.81
CA ARG A 141 8.27 -8.46 12.56
C ARG A 141 8.14 -7.59 13.81
N THR A 142 7.07 -6.81 13.94
CA THR A 142 6.85 -5.95 15.10
C THR A 142 6.46 -6.80 16.31
N ARG A 143 7.02 -6.47 17.49
CA ARG A 143 6.69 -7.18 18.73
C ARG A 143 5.23 -6.97 19.10
N VAL A 144 4.55 -8.05 19.50
CA VAL A 144 3.18 -7.94 20.03
C VAL A 144 3.18 -7.08 21.30
N GLY A 145 2.22 -6.17 21.38
CA GLY A 145 2.10 -5.16 22.44
C GLY A 145 2.90 -3.89 22.17
N GLN A 146 3.76 -3.85 21.14
CA GLN A 146 4.50 -2.66 20.78
C GLN A 146 3.57 -1.61 20.17
N ARG A 147 3.66 -0.38 20.68
CA ARG A 147 3.03 0.81 20.08
C ARG A 147 3.96 1.38 19.01
N VAL A 148 3.46 1.51 17.80
CA VAL A 148 4.23 1.92 16.62
C VAL A 148 3.57 3.14 15.96
N PRO A 149 4.35 4.20 15.66
CA PRO A 149 3.85 5.35 14.92
C PRO A 149 3.67 5.00 13.43
N MET A 150 2.52 5.38 12.89
CA MET A 150 2.16 5.21 11.48
C MET A 150 1.74 6.57 10.92
N ARG A 151 2.53 7.08 9.96
CA ARG A 151 2.20 8.32 9.26
C ARG A 151 1.26 7.99 8.12
N ILE A 152 0.14 8.69 8.09
CA ILE A 152 -0.88 8.55 7.08
C ILE A 152 -1.17 9.89 6.41
N TRP A 153 -1.80 9.83 5.25
CA TRP A 153 -2.44 10.94 4.60
C TRP A 153 -3.95 10.72 4.63
N ARG A 154 -4.70 11.68 5.17
CA ARG A 154 -6.16 11.64 5.28
C ARG A 154 -6.74 13.00 4.94
N ALA A 155 -7.74 13.00 4.06
CA ALA A 155 -8.53 14.19 3.74
C ALA A 155 -7.65 15.44 3.51
N GLY A 156 -6.56 15.30 2.74
CA GLY A 156 -5.73 16.44 2.36
C GLY A 156 -4.58 16.79 3.29
N SER A 157 -4.44 16.09 4.42
CA SER A 157 -3.42 16.38 5.43
C SER A 157 -2.67 15.12 5.85
N GLU A 158 -1.38 15.29 6.18
CA GLU A 158 -0.62 14.23 6.83
C GLU A 158 -0.89 14.23 8.34
N MET A 159 -0.98 13.04 8.93
CA MET A 159 -1.07 12.87 10.38
C MET A 159 -0.43 11.56 10.83
N THR A 160 -0.13 11.47 12.12
CA THR A 160 0.43 10.26 12.74
C THR A 160 -0.61 9.60 13.61
N LEU A 161 -0.84 8.31 13.38
CA LEU A 161 -1.63 7.43 14.23
C LEU A 161 -0.70 6.47 14.95
N ASP A 162 -0.97 6.16 16.21
CA ASP A 162 -0.20 5.13 16.93
C ASP A 162 -0.99 3.82 16.97
N ALA A 163 -0.47 2.78 16.33
CA ALA A 163 -1.05 1.45 16.35
C ALA A 163 -0.36 0.57 17.40
N THR A 164 -1.14 -0.09 18.25
CA THR A 164 -0.60 -1.10 19.18
C THR A 164 -0.74 -2.47 18.55
N ILE A 165 0.36 -3.06 18.10
CA ILE A 165 0.34 -4.32 17.35
C ILE A 165 -0.12 -5.45 18.25
N THR A 166 -1.13 -6.19 17.81
CA THR A 166 -1.62 -7.38 18.52
C THR A 166 -1.12 -8.64 17.85
N GLU A 167 -1.36 -9.76 18.51
CA GLU A 167 -1.08 -11.07 17.95
C GLU A 167 -2.10 -11.44 16.86
N ALA A 168 -1.63 -12.05 15.77
CA ALA A 168 -2.50 -12.69 14.79
C ALA A 168 -3.23 -13.87 15.43
N GLN A 169 -4.56 -13.91 15.33
CA GLN A 169 -5.38 -14.94 16.00
C GLN A 169 -5.27 -16.35 15.37
N THR A 170 -4.73 -16.44 14.15
CA THR A 170 -4.52 -17.68 13.41
C THR A 170 -3.20 -17.63 12.64
N ASP A 171 -2.63 -18.79 12.30
CA ASP A 171 -1.41 -18.88 11.47
C ASP A 171 -1.60 -18.22 10.09
N THR A 172 -2.84 -18.23 9.59
CA THR A 172 -3.29 -17.48 8.41
C THR A 172 -3.84 -16.13 8.83
N ILE A 173 -3.30 -15.03 8.32
CA ILE A 173 -3.87 -13.70 8.58
C ILE A 173 -5.20 -13.57 7.83
N GLN A 174 -6.31 -13.48 8.56
CA GLN A 174 -7.58 -13.06 7.96
C GLN A 174 -7.47 -11.58 7.59
N MET A 175 -7.35 -11.35 6.28
CA MET A 175 -7.45 -10.01 5.72
C MET A 175 -8.90 -9.54 5.81
N PRO A 176 -9.14 -8.27 6.15
CA PRO A 176 -10.48 -7.68 6.08
C PRO A 176 -11.13 -7.91 4.71
N SER A 177 -12.40 -8.30 4.71
CA SER A 177 -13.22 -8.46 3.51
C SER A 177 -13.38 -7.09 2.82
N ILE A 178 -13.26 -7.06 1.49
CA ILE A 178 -13.74 -5.90 0.72
C ILE A 178 -15.24 -6.07 0.49
N PRO A 179 -16.10 -5.12 0.88
CA PRO A 179 -17.51 -5.14 0.48
C PRO A 179 -17.63 -5.07 -1.04
N GLN A 180 -18.32 -6.03 -1.66
CA GLN A 180 -18.56 -6.03 -3.11
C GLN A 180 -19.35 -4.77 -3.52
N GLY A 181 -18.93 -4.11 -4.61
CA GLY A 181 -19.67 -2.99 -5.23
C GLY A 181 -19.36 -1.58 -4.68
N LYS A 182 -18.60 -1.44 -3.57
CA LYS A 182 -18.37 -0.14 -2.92
C LYS A 182 -17.17 0.66 -3.42
N ILE A 183 -16.18 -0.01 -4.00
CA ILE A 183 -14.91 0.62 -4.37
C ILE A 183 -14.93 0.93 -5.86
N ARG A 184 -14.84 2.22 -6.22
CA ARG A 184 -14.38 2.57 -7.57
C ARG A 184 -12.93 2.13 -7.65
N ASP A 185 -12.61 1.27 -8.62
CA ASP A 185 -11.22 0.93 -8.90
C ASP A 185 -10.42 2.23 -9.07
N THR A 186 -9.20 2.28 -8.57
CA THR A 186 -8.29 3.41 -8.76
C THR A 186 -8.24 3.80 -10.24
N GLY A 187 -8.28 2.81 -11.16
CA GLY A 187 -8.38 3.04 -12.60
C GLY A 187 -9.65 3.79 -13.05
N GLU A 188 -10.82 3.52 -12.45
CA GLU A 188 -12.07 4.24 -12.72
C GLU A 188 -12.01 5.69 -12.22
N ILE A 189 -11.45 5.90 -11.02
CA ILE A 189 -11.27 7.25 -10.44
C ILE A 189 -10.35 8.09 -11.32
N LEU A 190 -9.19 7.54 -11.70
CA LEU A 190 -8.23 8.21 -12.57
C LEU A 190 -8.80 8.49 -13.96
N THR A 191 -9.61 7.58 -14.50
CA THR A 191 -10.31 7.80 -15.77
C THR A 191 -11.31 8.96 -15.68
N ALA A 192 -12.09 9.03 -14.60
CA ALA A 192 -13.04 10.13 -14.37
C ALA A 192 -12.34 11.48 -14.19
N ILE A 193 -11.15 11.49 -13.56
CA ILE A 193 -10.33 12.71 -13.47
C ILE A 193 -9.83 13.14 -14.85
N GLY A 194 -9.44 12.18 -15.69
CA GLY A 194 -8.99 12.42 -17.06
C GLY A 194 -7.64 13.11 -17.16
N LEU A 195 -6.72 12.82 -16.24
CA LEU A 195 -5.39 13.42 -16.17
C LEU A 195 -4.31 12.34 -16.16
N ASP A 196 -3.43 12.37 -17.14
CA ASP A 196 -2.22 11.56 -17.16
C ASP A 196 -1.01 12.46 -16.85
N VAL A 197 -0.16 12.00 -15.94
CA VAL A 197 1.10 12.67 -15.59
C VAL A 197 2.31 11.80 -15.89
N ARG A 198 3.46 12.45 -16.03
CA ARG A 198 4.78 11.81 -16.08
C ARG A 198 5.65 12.33 -14.95
N ASP A 199 6.58 11.50 -14.50
CA ASP A 199 7.65 11.95 -13.62
C ASP A 199 8.53 13.01 -14.32
N LEU A 200 9.14 13.86 -13.50
CA LEU A 200 10.21 14.75 -13.95
C LEU A 200 11.42 13.96 -14.40
N THR A 201 12.01 14.41 -15.50
CA THR A 201 13.31 13.93 -15.98
C THR A 201 14.43 14.35 -15.01
N PRO A 202 15.58 13.66 -15.03
CA PRO A 202 16.74 14.06 -14.22
C PRO A 202 17.16 15.52 -14.43
N GLN A 203 17.09 16.02 -15.67
CA GLN A 203 17.44 17.41 -16.00
C GLN A 203 16.45 18.42 -15.40
N GLU A 204 15.15 18.11 -15.41
CA GLU A 204 14.13 18.95 -14.77
C GLU A 204 14.32 18.99 -13.25
N ARG A 205 14.64 17.85 -12.63
CA ARG A 205 14.94 17.77 -11.18
C ARG A 205 16.19 18.56 -10.79
N LEU A 206 17.26 18.51 -11.61
CA LEU A 206 18.49 19.28 -11.38
C LEU A 206 18.27 20.80 -11.44
N ARG A 207 17.20 21.27 -12.10
CA ARG A 207 16.80 22.69 -12.08
C ARG A 207 16.02 23.09 -10.82
N GLY A 208 15.88 22.19 -9.86
CA GLY A 208 15.21 22.43 -8.58
C GLY A 208 13.70 22.19 -8.59
N PHE A 209 13.14 21.62 -9.67
CA PHE A 209 11.72 21.27 -9.72
C PHE A 209 11.45 19.93 -9.02
N SER A 210 10.33 19.86 -8.29
CA SER A 210 9.77 18.63 -7.71
C SER A 210 8.32 18.46 -8.17
N GLY A 211 7.87 17.21 -8.26
CA GLY A 211 6.52 16.85 -8.67
C GLY A 211 6.47 16.12 -10.01
N VAL A 212 5.43 16.40 -10.79
CA VAL A 212 5.08 15.69 -12.02
C VAL A 212 4.58 16.66 -13.10
N VAL A 213 4.71 16.29 -14.37
CA VAL A 213 4.21 17.10 -15.48
C VAL A 213 2.92 16.50 -16.01
N ALA A 214 1.89 17.33 -16.19
CA ALA A 214 0.67 16.95 -16.90
C ALA A 214 1.03 16.59 -18.36
N ALA A 215 0.97 15.31 -18.68
CA ALA A 215 1.31 14.80 -20.00
C ALA A 215 0.11 14.89 -20.95
N ARG A 216 -1.07 14.49 -20.46
CA ARG A 216 -2.32 14.53 -21.22
C ARG A 216 -3.47 14.90 -20.30
N VAL A 217 -4.37 15.73 -20.81
CA VAL A 217 -5.60 16.11 -20.12
C VAL A 217 -6.76 15.84 -21.06
N ARG A 218 -7.74 15.07 -20.59
CA ARG A 218 -8.95 14.73 -21.34
C ARG A 218 -10.00 15.83 -21.12
N PRO A 219 -10.57 16.44 -22.17
CA PRO A 219 -11.55 17.52 -22.05
C PRO A 219 -12.79 17.16 -21.21
N GLU A 220 -13.22 15.91 -21.28
CA GLU A 220 -14.39 15.37 -20.57
C GLU A 220 -14.13 15.04 -19.10
N GLY A 221 -12.86 14.96 -18.68
CA GLY A 221 -12.47 14.63 -17.32
C GLY A 221 -12.60 15.81 -16.36
N LEU A 222 -12.64 15.54 -15.05
CA LEU A 222 -12.68 16.58 -14.01
C LEU A 222 -11.55 17.61 -14.15
N ALA A 223 -10.39 17.21 -14.66
CA ALA A 223 -9.24 18.08 -14.88
C ALA A 223 -9.31 18.91 -16.18
N GLY A 224 -10.20 18.57 -17.12
CA GLY A 224 -10.23 19.05 -18.51
C GLY A 224 -10.09 20.56 -18.69
N ASN A 225 -10.87 21.34 -17.94
CA ASN A 225 -10.89 22.80 -18.03
C ASN A 225 -10.01 23.50 -16.99
N ARG A 226 -9.29 22.73 -16.17
CA ARG A 226 -8.58 23.24 -14.98
C ARG A 226 -7.06 23.10 -15.14
N ILE A 227 -6.61 22.00 -15.73
CA ILE A 227 -5.20 21.65 -15.93
C ILE A 227 -4.93 21.58 -17.44
N ARG A 228 -3.72 21.94 -17.86
CA ARG A 228 -3.28 21.90 -19.26
C ARG A 228 -2.05 20.99 -19.40
N PRO A 229 -1.87 20.33 -20.55
CA PRO A 229 -0.61 19.67 -20.86
C PRO A 229 0.58 20.63 -20.69
N GLY A 230 1.64 20.15 -20.04
CA GLY A 230 2.83 20.94 -19.72
C GLY A 230 2.79 21.66 -18.37
N ASP A 231 1.65 21.68 -17.67
CA ASP A 231 1.61 22.17 -16.29
C ASP A 231 2.50 21.29 -15.38
N LEU A 232 3.34 21.92 -14.57
CA LEU A 232 4.14 21.24 -13.54
C LEU A 232 3.33 21.20 -12.23
N ILE A 233 2.84 20.03 -11.87
CA ILE A 233 2.07 19.80 -10.64
C ILE A 233 3.06 19.46 -9.52
N TYR A 234 2.97 20.17 -8.41
CA TYR A 234 3.91 20.02 -7.28
C TYR A 234 3.23 19.74 -5.94
N GLY A 235 1.89 19.75 -5.88
CA GLY A 235 1.18 19.39 -4.66
C GLY A 235 -0.29 19.03 -4.86
N VAL A 236 -0.81 18.27 -3.90
CA VAL A 236 -2.23 17.92 -3.75
C VAL A 236 -2.66 18.33 -2.34
N ASN A 237 -3.60 19.26 -2.25
CA ASN A 237 -3.98 19.95 -1.02
C ASN A 237 -2.73 20.51 -0.31
N GLU A 238 -2.54 20.23 0.97
CA GLU A 238 -1.41 20.74 1.74
C GLU A 238 -0.13 19.89 1.56
N SER A 239 -0.20 18.80 0.80
CA SER A 239 0.90 17.86 0.62
C SER A 239 1.68 18.12 -0.66
N ALA A 240 2.99 18.32 -0.53
CA ALA A 240 3.91 18.29 -1.65
C ALA A 240 3.97 16.88 -2.25
N ILE A 241 4.19 16.79 -3.56
CA ILE A 241 4.37 15.52 -4.26
C ILE A 241 5.73 15.47 -4.94
N SER A 242 6.27 14.26 -5.08
CA SER A 242 7.61 14.04 -5.65
C SER A 242 7.59 13.19 -6.92
N ASN A 243 6.52 12.41 -7.14
CA ASN A 243 6.40 11.48 -8.26
C ASN A 243 4.93 11.18 -8.60
N SER A 244 4.72 10.52 -9.73
CA SER A 244 3.42 10.16 -10.30
C SER A 244 2.63 9.20 -9.42
N MET A 245 3.31 8.24 -8.79
CA MET A 245 2.69 7.27 -7.90
C MET A 245 2.04 7.97 -6.69
N GLU A 246 2.79 8.82 -6.00
CA GLU A 246 2.30 9.65 -4.88
C GLU A 246 1.19 10.60 -5.32
N PHE A 247 1.35 11.25 -6.49
CA PHE A 247 0.33 12.12 -7.06
C PHE A 247 -1.01 11.39 -7.23
N TYR A 248 -1.01 10.23 -7.88
CA TYR A 248 -2.24 9.48 -8.13
C TYR A 248 -2.87 8.96 -6.85
N GLN A 249 -2.08 8.52 -5.88
CA GLN A 249 -2.58 8.07 -4.57
C GLN A 249 -3.30 9.19 -3.84
N PHE A 250 -2.65 10.34 -3.66
CA PHE A 250 -3.24 11.47 -2.94
C PHE A 250 -4.44 12.03 -3.69
N LEU A 251 -4.35 12.10 -5.01
CA LEU A 251 -5.45 12.57 -5.84
C LEU A 251 -6.67 11.66 -5.71
N ALA A 252 -6.51 10.34 -5.91
CA ALA A 252 -7.61 9.38 -5.84
C ALA A 252 -8.22 9.32 -4.44
N ALA A 253 -7.39 9.27 -3.39
CA ALA A 253 -7.83 9.27 -2.01
C ALA A 253 -8.58 10.56 -1.64
N SER A 254 -8.11 11.72 -2.12
CA SER A 254 -8.74 13.02 -1.87
C SER A 254 -10.10 13.14 -2.54
N VAL A 255 -10.15 12.93 -3.87
CA VAL A 255 -11.38 13.18 -4.65
C VAL A 255 -12.52 12.25 -4.24
N ALA A 256 -12.22 11.08 -3.69
CA ALA A 256 -13.22 10.13 -3.21
C ALA A 256 -14.03 10.64 -2.01
N VAL A 257 -13.50 11.60 -1.24
CA VAL A 257 -14.11 12.04 0.02
C VAL A 257 -14.27 13.56 0.14
N GLN A 258 -13.55 14.36 -0.65
CA GLN A 258 -13.59 15.82 -0.57
C GLN A 258 -13.15 16.54 -1.85
N ALA A 259 -13.41 17.86 -1.88
CA ALA A 259 -12.89 18.72 -2.93
C ALA A 259 -11.37 18.78 -2.83
N THR A 260 -10.69 18.74 -3.97
CA THR A 260 -9.25 18.55 -4.03
C THR A 260 -8.58 19.70 -4.75
N THR A 261 -7.64 20.37 -4.09
CA THR A 261 -6.84 21.44 -4.69
C THR A 261 -5.56 20.85 -5.27
N VAL A 262 -5.32 21.04 -6.56
CA VAL A 262 -4.07 20.67 -7.22
C VAL A 262 -3.23 21.93 -7.42
N HIS A 263 -2.02 21.92 -6.86
CA HIS A 263 -1.07 23.01 -6.93
C HIS A 263 -0.12 22.81 -8.13
N LEU A 264 -0.07 23.79 -9.03
CA LEU A 264 0.69 23.67 -10.27
C LEU A 264 1.39 24.96 -10.70
N LEU A 265 2.40 24.85 -11.55
CA LEU A 265 3.05 25.94 -12.26
C LEU A 265 2.64 25.89 -13.73
N ARG A 266 2.13 27.01 -14.24
CA ARG A 266 1.83 27.21 -15.66
C ARG A 266 2.69 28.35 -16.18
N SER A 267 3.57 28.05 -17.14
CA SER A 267 4.53 29.04 -17.65
C SER A 267 5.32 29.74 -16.54
N GLY A 268 5.68 28.99 -15.49
CA GLY A 268 6.40 29.48 -14.32
C GLY A 268 5.57 30.21 -13.26
N GLN A 269 4.27 30.45 -13.51
CA GLN A 269 3.38 31.11 -12.56
C GLN A 269 2.60 30.09 -11.72
N PRO A 270 2.49 30.28 -10.39
CA PRO A 270 1.72 29.41 -9.52
C PRO A 270 0.21 29.56 -9.77
N MET A 271 -0.45 28.42 -9.95
CA MET A 271 -1.87 28.28 -10.18
C MET A 271 -2.44 27.21 -9.23
N ARG A 272 -3.76 27.22 -9.06
CA ARG A 272 -4.51 26.18 -8.35
C ARG A 272 -5.65 25.67 -9.23
N ALA A 273 -5.85 24.36 -9.23
CA ALA A 273 -6.96 23.71 -9.91
C ALA A 273 -7.81 22.96 -8.87
N ASN A 274 -9.08 23.35 -8.72
CA ASN A 274 -9.99 22.74 -7.75
C ASN A 274 -10.84 21.67 -8.42
N LEU A 275 -10.64 20.41 -8.05
CA LEU A 275 -11.42 19.26 -8.50
C LEU A 275 -12.56 18.99 -7.51
N PRO A 276 -13.80 18.74 -7.98
CA PRO A 276 -14.91 18.39 -7.11
C PRO A 276 -14.76 16.97 -6.52
N VAL A 277 -15.56 16.67 -5.49
CA VAL A 277 -15.70 15.31 -4.96
C VAL A 277 -16.28 14.39 -6.04
N LEU A 278 -15.76 13.17 -6.14
CA LEU A 278 -16.29 12.11 -6.98
C LEU A 278 -17.05 11.09 -6.09
N PRO A 279 -18.39 11.16 -6.02
CA PRO A 279 -19.19 10.32 -5.11
C PRO A 279 -19.13 8.83 -5.47
N ARG A 280 -19.40 7.96 -4.50
CA ARG A 280 -19.39 6.49 -4.68
C ARG A 280 -20.50 6.03 -5.65
N LYS A 281 -20.32 4.86 -6.27
CA LYS A 281 -21.35 4.26 -7.16
C LYS A 281 -22.72 4.13 -6.45
N GLU A 282 -22.74 3.87 -5.15
CA GLU A 282 -23.97 3.74 -4.35
C GLU A 282 -24.67 5.08 -4.05
N GLU A 283 -23.93 6.19 -3.92
CA GLU A 283 -24.52 7.53 -3.70
C GLU A 283 -25.20 8.08 -4.95
N VAL A 284 -24.71 7.69 -6.14
CA VAL A 284 -25.30 8.09 -7.43
C VAL A 284 -26.58 7.29 -7.74
N ALA A 285 -26.78 6.14 -7.09
CA ALA A 285 -27.93 5.26 -7.32
C ALA A 285 -29.18 5.61 -6.50
N GLN A 286 -29.12 6.62 -5.63
CA GLN A 286 -30.30 7.14 -4.95
C GLN A 286 -30.89 8.28 -5.80
N PRO A 287 -32.06 8.09 -6.47
CA PRO A 287 -32.76 9.23 -7.06
C PRO A 287 -33.15 10.19 -5.93
N GLU A 288 -33.00 11.49 -6.16
CA GLU A 288 -33.54 12.51 -5.26
C GLU A 288 -35.00 12.15 -4.90
N PRO A 289 -35.41 12.21 -3.62
CA PRO A 289 -36.81 12.00 -3.28
C PRO A 289 -37.62 13.02 -4.08
N SER A 290 -38.47 12.51 -4.97
CA SER A 290 -39.38 13.32 -5.77
C SER A 290 -40.10 14.29 -4.84
N GLN A 291 -39.98 15.59 -5.11
CA GLN A 291 -40.76 16.60 -4.40
C GLN A 291 -42.23 16.15 -4.41
N PRO A 292 -42.92 16.13 -3.25
CA PRO A 292 -44.32 15.74 -3.21
C PRO A 292 -45.11 16.65 -4.15
N GLU A 293 -45.83 16.02 -5.07
CA GLU A 293 -46.71 16.68 -6.02
C GLU A 293 -47.68 17.59 -5.24
N PRO A 294 -47.86 18.85 -5.64
CA PRO A 294 -48.76 19.75 -4.93
C PRO A 294 -50.17 19.14 -4.93
N ALA A 295 -50.80 19.12 -3.75
CA ALA A 295 -52.13 18.55 -3.58
C ALA A 295 -53.12 19.14 -4.60
N PRO A 296 -53.99 18.30 -5.21
CA PRO A 296 -55.00 18.80 -6.13
C PRO A 296 -55.91 19.81 -5.41
N PRO A 297 -56.35 20.89 -6.11
CA PRO A 297 -57.21 21.90 -5.51
C PRO A 297 -58.54 21.28 -5.08
N ASP A 298 -59.04 21.69 -3.91
CA ASP A 298 -60.32 21.25 -3.37
C ASP A 298 -61.46 21.52 -4.38
N PRO A 299 -62.42 20.58 -4.53
CA PRO A 299 -63.57 20.79 -5.39
C PRO A 299 -64.42 21.95 -4.86
N GLU A 300 -64.74 22.91 -5.73
CA GLU A 300 -65.65 24.02 -5.39
C GLU A 300 -67.03 23.50 -4.96
N PRO A 301 -67.67 24.12 -3.95
CA PRO A 301 -68.98 23.69 -3.49
C PRO A 301 -70.06 24.00 -4.54
N GLU A 302 -70.72 22.97 -5.05
CA GLU A 302 -71.92 23.10 -5.89
C GLU A 302 -73.05 23.79 -5.10
N ARG A 303 -73.73 24.75 -5.75
CA ARG A 303 -74.92 25.47 -5.25
C ARG A 303 -76.20 24.71 -5.58
#